data_AF-A0A4S2U1C5-F1
#
_entry.id   AF-A0A4S2U1C5-F1
#
_cell.length_a   1.000
_cell.length_b   1.000
_cell.length_c   1.000
_cell.angle_alpha   90.00
_cell.angle_beta   90.00
_cell.angle_gamma   90.00
#
_symmetry.space_group_name_H-M   'P 1'
#
loop_
_entity.id
_entity.type
_entity.pdbx_description
1 polymer ?
#
loop_
_entity_poly.entity_id
_entity_poly.type
_entity_poly.pdbx_seq_one_letter_code
_entity_poly.pdbx_strand_id
1 'polypeptide(L)'
;MNPEMDRVETRVDLTKRPGTYFVIADDEGVYDWNVWKDIEKRHVLEVQRASDHPVELYAQREDLDAACDDSQSPLVFRTYQAVSQGHAAYLALREHADQQTFQELEDVFYADELAFNGAGFTDTPS
;
A
#
# COMPACT_ATOMS: atom_id res chain seq x y z
N MET A 1 5.80 5.98 -59.88
CA MET A 1 5.61 4.78 -59.04
C MET A 1 5.69 5.28 -57.61
N ASN A 2 4.54 5.54 -56.98
CA ASN A 2 4.47 6.18 -55.67
C ASN A 2 4.68 5.13 -54.56
N PRO A 3 5.65 5.31 -53.65
CA PRO A 3 5.68 4.57 -52.41
C PRO A 3 4.71 5.27 -51.43
N GLU A 4 3.45 4.87 -51.44
CA GLU A 4 2.55 5.16 -50.33
C GLU A 4 3.10 4.44 -49.10
N MET A 5 3.61 5.22 -48.14
CA MET A 5 3.89 4.74 -46.80
C MET A 5 2.57 4.36 -46.15
N ASP A 6 2.32 3.07 -46.05
CA ASP A 6 1.22 2.48 -45.30
C ASP A 6 1.41 2.75 -43.80
N ARG A 7 1.00 3.95 -43.36
CA ARG A 7 0.95 4.29 -41.93
C ARG A 7 -0.24 3.55 -41.33
N VAL A 8 0.04 2.44 -40.64
CA VAL A 8 -0.93 1.77 -39.78
C VAL A 8 -1.37 2.76 -38.69
N GLU A 9 -2.56 3.34 -38.84
CA GLU A 9 -3.21 4.15 -37.81
C GLU A 9 -3.55 3.24 -36.62
N THR A 10 -2.65 3.18 -35.64
CA THR A 10 -2.90 2.45 -34.40
C THR A 10 -3.82 3.30 -33.53
N ARG A 11 -5.10 2.90 -33.42
CA ARG A 11 -6.02 3.47 -32.44
C ARG A 11 -5.71 2.88 -31.07
N VAL A 12 -5.29 3.75 -30.14
CA VAL A 12 -5.03 3.38 -28.75
C VAL A 12 -6.27 3.70 -27.92
N ASP A 13 -6.81 2.72 -27.20
CA ASP A 13 -7.85 2.95 -26.19
C ASP A 13 -7.20 3.55 -24.94
N LEU A 14 -7.53 4.81 -24.64
CA LEU A 14 -7.05 5.53 -23.45
C LEU A 14 -8.04 5.43 -22.27
N THR A 15 -9.12 4.66 -22.43
CA THR A 15 -10.13 4.50 -21.38
C THR A 15 -9.52 3.79 -20.17
N LYS A 16 -9.46 4.48 -19.04
CA LYS A 16 -9.07 3.88 -17.77
C LYS A 16 -10.19 2.97 -17.28
N ARG A 17 -9.96 1.67 -17.29
CA ARG A 17 -10.86 0.67 -16.72
C ARG A 17 -10.30 0.20 -15.38
N PRO A 18 -11.17 -0.14 -14.41
CA PRO A 18 -10.72 -0.81 -13.20
C PRO A 18 -9.95 -2.09 -13.55
N GLY A 19 -8.86 -2.32 -12.85
CA GLY A 19 -8.08 -3.55 -12.93
C GLY A 19 -7.34 -3.79 -11.64
N THR A 20 -6.73 -4.97 -11.54
CA THR A 20 -5.91 -5.35 -10.39
C THR A 20 -4.52 -4.72 -10.50
N TYR A 21 -4.05 -4.15 -9.41
CA TYR A 21 -2.71 -3.59 -9.28
C TYR A 21 -2.01 -4.19 -8.07
N PHE A 22 -0.74 -4.51 -8.25
CA PHE A 22 0.17 -4.92 -7.20
C PHE A 22 0.97 -3.71 -6.72
N VAL A 23 1.13 -3.60 -5.41
CA VAL A 23 1.83 -2.50 -4.76
C VAL A 23 2.84 -3.08 -3.78
N ILE A 24 4.09 -2.64 -3.87
CA ILE A 24 5.12 -2.85 -2.85
C ILE A 24 5.28 -1.55 -2.09
N ALA A 25 5.19 -1.62 -0.77
CA ALA A 25 5.34 -0.47 0.11
C ALA A 25 6.26 -0.77 1.30
N ASP A 26 6.88 0.28 1.83
CA ASP A 26 7.69 0.26 3.05
C ASP A 26 6.93 1.02 4.13
N ASP A 27 6.49 0.32 5.17
CA ASP A 27 5.74 0.89 6.28
C ASP A 27 6.66 1.46 7.37
N GLU A 28 7.93 1.01 7.41
CA GLU A 28 8.89 1.36 8.46
C GLU A 28 9.82 2.51 8.07
N GLY A 29 9.77 2.95 6.81
CA GLY A 29 10.53 4.09 6.32
C GLY A 29 12.03 3.84 6.26
N VAL A 30 12.46 2.58 6.09
CA VAL A 30 13.87 2.18 5.99
C VAL A 30 14.49 2.70 4.69
N TYR A 31 13.70 2.87 3.63
CA TYR A 31 14.12 3.50 2.37
C TYR A 31 14.06 5.05 2.42
N ASP A 32 14.62 5.67 3.46
CA ASP A 32 14.81 7.14 3.51
C ASP A 32 16.20 7.54 3.02
N TRP A 33 16.30 7.98 1.74
CA TRP A 33 17.55 8.48 1.16
C TRP A 33 17.80 9.99 1.43
N ASN A 34 17.18 10.53 2.49
CA ASN A 34 17.12 11.93 2.91
C ASN A 34 15.90 12.68 2.32
N VAL A 35 15.03 13.22 3.18
CA VAL A 35 14.80 14.69 3.36
C VAL A 35 13.57 15.01 4.26
N TRP A 36 12.71 14.07 4.68
CA TRP A 36 11.52 14.44 5.46
C TRP A 36 11.28 13.56 6.68
N LYS A 37 12.13 13.73 7.70
CA LYS A 37 11.77 13.42 9.10
C LYS A 37 10.58 14.28 9.51
N ASP A 38 9.36 13.74 9.45
CA ASP A 38 8.37 14.06 10.48
C ASP A 38 7.06 13.26 10.46
N ILE A 39 6.87 12.24 9.64
CA ILE A 39 5.62 11.47 9.72
C ILE A 39 5.88 10.01 9.40
N GLU A 40 5.52 9.12 10.33
CA GLU A 40 5.35 7.68 10.12
C GLU A 40 4.40 7.49 8.94
N LYS A 41 4.97 7.34 7.74
CA LYS A 41 4.20 7.24 6.50
C LYS A 41 4.73 6.07 5.71
N ARG A 42 3.81 5.17 5.35
CA ARG A 42 4.01 4.21 4.27
C ARG A 42 4.61 4.90 3.04
N HIS A 43 5.67 4.33 2.51
CA HIS A 43 6.28 4.71 1.24
C HIS A 43 5.90 3.69 0.17
N VAL A 44 5.20 4.12 -0.87
CA VAL A 44 4.93 3.25 -2.03
C VAL A 44 6.17 3.24 -2.92
N LEU A 45 6.82 2.08 -3.03
CA LEU A 45 8.06 1.91 -3.79
C LEU A 45 7.77 1.51 -5.24
N GLU A 46 6.79 0.63 -5.43
CA GLU A 46 6.47 0.09 -6.74
C GLU A 46 4.97 -0.16 -6.91
N VAL A 47 4.47 0.10 -8.11
CA VAL A 47 3.09 -0.20 -8.50
C VAL A 47 3.04 -0.77 -9.90
N GLN A 48 2.59 -2.02 -10.03
CA GLN A 48 2.42 -2.69 -11.30
C GLN A 48 0.96 -3.05 -11.54
N ARG A 49 0.50 -2.97 -12.80
CA ARG A 49 -0.79 -3.57 -13.16
C ARG A 49 -0.58 -5.08 -13.28
N ALA A 50 -1.50 -5.85 -12.71
CA ALA A 50 -1.52 -7.29 -12.82
C ALA A 50 -1.74 -7.72 -14.28
N SER A 51 -1.01 -8.74 -14.75
CA SER A 51 -1.25 -9.30 -16.09
C SER A 51 -2.67 -9.89 -16.19
N ASP A 52 -3.29 -9.72 -17.35
CA ASP A 52 -4.59 -10.32 -17.67
C ASP A 52 -4.46 -11.83 -18.00
N HIS A 53 -3.24 -12.33 -18.26
CA HIS A 53 -2.99 -13.75 -18.54
C HIS A 53 -2.62 -14.53 -17.26
N PRO A 54 -3.28 -15.65 -16.93
CA PRO A 54 -3.10 -16.34 -15.64
C PRO A 54 -1.67 -16.77 -15.31
N VAL A 55 -0.90 -17.22 -16.32
CA VAL A 55 0.49 -17.66 -16.12
C VAL A 55 1.42 -16.48 -15.85
N GLU A 56 1.21 -15.37 -16.55
CA GLU A 56 2.01 -14.16 -16.35
C GLU A 56 1.65 -13.49 -15.03
N LEU A 57 0.36 -13.51 -14.65
CA LEU A 57 -0.11 -13.06 -13.35
C LEU A 57 0.57 -13.82 -12.21
N TYR A 58 0.66 -15.14 -12.33
CA TYR A 58 1.34 -15.98 -11.34
C TYR A 58 2.83 -15.66 -11.25
N ALA A 59 3.53 -15.66 -12.39
CA ALA A 59 4.95 -15.33 -12.43
C ALA A 59 5.26 -13.93 -11.87
N GLN A 60 4.48 -12.92 -12.28
CA GLN A 60 4.61 -11.56 -11.79
C GLN A 60 4.41 -11.48 -10.27
N ARG A 61 3.45 -12.23 -9.72
CA ARG A 61 3.22 -12.24 -8.29
C ARG A 61 4.38 -12.90 -7.55
N GLU A 62 4.85 -14.06 -7.99
CA GLU A 62 5.99 -14.75 -7.38
C GLU A 62 7.25 -13.88 -7.41
N ASP A 63 7.50 -13.17 -8.51
CA ASP A 63 8.65 -12.26 -8.63
C ASP A 63 8.55 -11.09 -7.63
N LEU A 64 7.35 -10.53 -7.42
CA LEU A 64 7.13 -9.43 -6.48
C LEU A 64 7.16 -9.89 -5.02
N ASP A 65 6.60 -11.06 -4.72
CA ASP A 65 6.66 -11.69 -3.40
C ASP A 65 8.14 -12.00 -3.05
N ALA A 66 8.91 -12.59 -3.98
CA ALA A 66 10.34 -12.84 -3.80
C ALA A 66 11.15 -11.55 -3.60
N ALA A 67 10.82 -10.47 -4.33
CA ALA A 67 11.46 -9.17 -4.13
C ALA A 67 11.19 -8.58 -2.73
N CYS A 68 10.04 -8.87 -2.13
CA CYS A 68 9.75 -8.48 -0.75
C CYS A 68 10.53 -9.35 0.24
N ASP A 69 10.61 -10.66 0.02
CA ASP A 69 11.33 -11.60 0.90
C ASP A 69 12.85 -11.37 0.90
N ASP A 70 13.42 -11.01 -0.25
CA ASP A 70 14.86 -10.73 -0.42
C ASP A 70 15.25 -9.33 0.08
N SER A 71 14.27 -8.48 0.41
CA SER A 71 14.52 -7.12 0.90
C SER A 71 15.09 -7.14 2.33
N GLN A 72 16.04 -6.24 2.59
CA GLN A 72 16.54 -6.00 3.95
C GLN A 72 15.58 -5.16 4.81
N SER A 73 14.65 -4.46 4.15
CA SER A 73 13.56 -3.72 4.78
C SER A 73 12.29 -4.57 4.76
N PRO A 74 11.41 -4.46 5.77
CA PRO A 74 10.16 -5.21 5.80
C PRO A 74 9.15 -4.61 4.82
N LEU A 75 9.30 -4.99 3.56
CA LEU A 75 8.40 -4.57 2.50
C LEU A 75 7.09 -5.32 2.58
N VAL A 76 6.04 -4.63 2.15
CA VAL A 76 4.67 -5.08 2.24
C VAL A 76 4.10 -5.18 0.85
N PHE A 77 3.74 -6.41 0.46
CA PHE A 77 3.01 -6.67 -0.78
C PHE A 77 1.50 -6.49 -0.58
N ARG A 78 0.86 -5.74 -1.47
CA ARG A 78 -0.58 -5.44 -1.45
C ARG A 78 -1.20 -5.50 -2.84
N THR A 79 -2.50 -5.78 -2.88
CA THR A 79 -3.28 -5.86 -4.12
C THR A 79 -4.49 -4.94 -4.04
N TYR A 80 -4.69 -4.10 -5.05
CA TYR A 80 -5.79 -3.14 -5.12
C TYR A 80 -6.55 -3.22 -6.44
N GLN A 81 -7.85 -2.97 -6.37
CA GLN A 81 -8.65 -2.64 -7.56
C GLN A 81 -8.56 -1.13 -7.80
N ALA A 82 -7.98 -0.73 -8.93
CA ALA A 82 -7.74 0.68 -9.24
C ALA A 82 -7.91 0.95 -10.73
N VAL A 83 -7.95 2.23 -11.11
CA VAL A 83 -8.09 2.67 -12.51
C VAL A 83 -6.75 3.14 -13.09
N SER A 84 -5.73 3.26 -12.25
CA SER A 84 -4.36 3.63 -12.60
C SER A 84 -3.40 3.31 -11.46
N GLN A 85 -2.09 3.29 -11.75
CA GLN A 85 -1.04 3.11 -10.75
C GLN A 85 -1.12 4.17 -9.63
N GLY A 86 -1.32 5.44 -10.00
CA GLY A 86 -1.48 6.51 -9.00
C GLY A 86 -2.71 6.34 -8.10
N HIS A 87 -3.80 5.76 -8.61
CA HIS A 87 -4.97 5.46 -7.78
C HIS A 87 -4.65 4.31 -6.82
N ALA A 88 -3.97 3.25 -7.27
CA ALA A 88 -3.54 2.16 -6.40
C ALA A 88 -2.56 2.64 -5.31
N ALA A 89 -1.59 3.49 -5.65
CA ALA A 89 -0.68 4.10 -4.67
C ALA A 89 -1.44 4.90 -3.61
N TYR A 90 -2.40 5.73 -4.04
CA TYR A 90 -3.25 6.49 -3.11
C TYR A 90 -4.06 5.57 -2.18
N LEU A 91 -4.64 4.49 -2.70
CA LEU A 91 -5.36 3.52 -1.88
C LEU A 91 -4.44 2.88 -0.83
N ALA A 92 -3.21 2.52 -1.22
CA ALA A 92 -2.24 1.95 -0.30
C ALA A 92 -1.86 2.91 0.84
N LEU A 93 -1.63 4.19 0.52
CA LEU A 93 -1.33 5.23 1.51
C LEU A 93 -2.51 5.48 2.44
N ARG A 94 -3.72 5.57 1.88
CA ARG A 94 -4.95 5.80 2.65
C ARG A 94 -5.22 4.65 3.62
N GLU A 95 -5.13 3.41 3.15
CA GLU A 95 -5.35 2.23 3.99
C GLU A 95 -4.40 2.21 5.19
N HIS A 96 -3.13 2.56 4.99
CA HIS A 96 -2.16 2.63 6.08
C HIS A 96 -2.50 3.73 7.09
N ALA A 97 -2.88 4.92 6.61
CA ALA A 97 -3.31 6.01 7.48
C ALA A 97 -4.56 5.62 8.30
N ASP A 98 -5.51 4.91 7.68
CA ASP A 98 -6.68 4.38 8.38
C ASP A 98 -6.26 3.35 9.45
N GLN A 99 -5.35 2.42 9.13
CA GLN A 99 -4.81 1.42 10.08
C GLN A 99 -4.11 2.05 11.29
N GLN A 100 -3.25 3.04 11.06
CA GLN A 100 -2.58 3.79 12.14
C GLN A 100 -3.61 4.49 13.04
N THR A 101 -4.60 5.16 12.43
CA THR A 101 -5.69 5.81 13.19
C THR A 101 -6.45 4.83 14.07
N PHE A 102 -6.73 3.62 13.57
CA PHE A 102 -7.39 2.58 14.37
C PHE A 102 -6.52 2.07 15.51
N GLN A 103 -5.22 1.88 15.30
CA GLN A 103 -4.27 1.48 16.34
C GLN A 103 -4.18 2.53 17.46
N GLU A 104 -4.05 3.81 17.10
CA GLU A 104 -4.06 4.91 18.07
C GLU A 104 -5.35 4.94 18.91
N LEU A 105 -6.50 4.67 18.28
CA LEU A 105 -7.77 4.61 19.01
C LEU A 105 -7.81 3.42 19.98
N GLU A 106 -7.37 2.24 19.56
CA GLU A 106 -7.27 1.06 20.44
C GLU A 106 -6.37 1.34 21.65
N ASP A 107 -5.21 1.95 21.43
CA ASP A 107 -4.28 2.30 22.51
C ASP A 107 -4.92 3.23 23.55
N VAL A 108 -5.70 4.22 23.11
CA VAL A 108 -6.45 5.11 24.01
C VAL A 108 -7.50 4.34 24.82
N PHE A 109 -8.26 3.43 24.18
CA PHE A 109 -9.26 2.63 24.89
C PHE A 109 -8.64 1.70 25.92
N TYR A 110 -7.54 1.01 25.60
CA TYR A 110 -6.85 0.14 26.55
C TYR A 110 -6.12 0.90 27.67
N ALA A 111 -5.62 2.11 27.39
CA ALA A 111 -5.06 2.98 28.42
C ALA A 111 -6.13 3.40 29.46
N ASP A 112 -7.38 3.58 29.03
CA ASP A 112 -8.50 3.92 29.93
C ASP A 112 -8.93 2.72 30.80
N GLU A 113 -8.93 1.49 30.26
CA GLU A 113 -9.23 0.28 31.05
C GLU A 113 -8.19 0.00 32.15
N LEU A 114 -6.91 0.33 31.91
CA LEU A 114 -5.86 0.26 32.93
C LEU A 114 -5.99 1.36 33.99
N ALA A 115 -6.51 2.53 33.63
CA ALA A 115 -6.78 3.61 34.58
C ALA A 115 -7.94 3.27 35.54
N PHE A 116 -8.97 2.56 35.07
CA PHE A 116 -10.10 2.12 35.90
C PHE A 116 -9.77 0.94 36.83
N ASN A 117 -8.90 0.00 36.42
CA ASN A 117 -8.48 -1.11 37.28
C ASN A 117 -7.37 -0.74 38.28
N GLY A 118 -6.63 0.34 38.04
CA GLY A 118 -5.64 0.89 38.97
C GLY A 118 -6.23 1.82 40.04
N ALA A 119 -7.41 2.39 39.81
CA ALA A 119 -8.17 3.14 40.79
C ALA A 119 -8.92 2.16 41.72
N GLY A 120 -8.15 1.43 42.54
CA GLY A 120 -8.71 0.71 43.67
C GLY A 120 -9.60 1.65 44.48
N PHE A 121 -10.87 1.30 44.62
CA PHE A 121 -11.76 1.86 45.63
C PHE A 121 -11.22 1.48 47.03
N THR A 122 -10.16 2.17 47.46
CA THR A 122 -9.77 2.23 48.87
C THR A 122 -10.30 3.54 49.42
N ASP A 123 -11.53 3.52 49.92
CA ASP A 123 -11.88 4.06 51.23
C ASP A 123 -13.40 4.15 51.38
N THR A 124 -13.95 3.15 52.06
CA THR A 124 -15.27 3.24 52.69
C THR A 124 -15.14 4.20 53.87
N PRO A 125 -15.92 5.30 53.96
CA PRO A 125 -15.87 6.18 55.11
C PRO A 125 -16.52 5.49 56.33
N SER A 126 -15.87 5.67 57.47
CA SER A 126 -16.22 5.16 58.81
C SER A 126 -17.64 5.48 59.27
#